data_AF-A0A2V9IJ56-F1
#
_entry.id   AF-A0A2V9IJ56-F1
#
_cell.length_a   1.000
_cell.length_b   1.000
_cell.length_c   1.000
_cell.angle_alpha   90.00
_cell.angle_beta   90.00
_cell.angle_gamma   90.00
#
_symmetry.space_group_name_H-M   'P 1'
#
loop_
_entity.id
_entity.type
_entity.pdbx_description
1 polymer ?
#
loop_
_entity_poly.entity_id
_entity_poly.type
_entity_poly.pdbx_seq_one_letter_code
_entity_poly.pdbx_strand_id
1 'polypeptide(L)'
;MSEDGENLALEAIKLSKCDLTTQMVQEFPELQGVVGGIYANAQGEKAEVAQAIREHYRPTNLEDQPPSSLIGVVVSLADKIDAVATGFAVGLAPTSSTDPFGLRRQANGIVKTLLHFEISIKLDASSRILCRALRARRLDRRSR
;
A
#
# COMPACT_ATOMS: atom_id res chain seq x y z
N MET A 1 -17.51 6.51 1.97
CA MET A 1 -17.35 5.81 0.68
C MET A 1 -18.64 5.05 0.43
N SER A 2 -19.12 4.96 -0.82
CA SER A 2 -20.29 4.10 -1.12
C SER A 2 -19.90 2.62 -1.01
N GLU A 3 -20.89 1.74 -0.84
CA GLU A 3 -20.68 0.28 -0.83
C GLU A 3 -19.97 -0.21 -2.11
N ASP A 4 -20.30 0.39 -3.26
CA ASP A 4 -19.61 0.16 -4.52
C ASP A 4 -18.14 0.58 -4.46
N GLY A 5 -17.83 1.73 -3.87
CA GLY A 5 -16.45 2.20 -3.72
C GLY A 5 -15.61 1.30 -2.81
N GLU A 6 -16.21 0.71 -1.77
CA GLU A 6 -15.57 -0.30 -0.92
C GLU A 6 -15.25 -1.57 -1.69
N ASN A 7 -16.19 -2.06 -2.50
CA ASN A 7 -15.96 -3.23 -3.35
C ASN A 7 -14.84 -3.00 -4.35
N LEU A 8 -14.80 -1.83 -5.01
CA LEU A 8 -13.72 -1.46 -5.94
C LEU A 8 -12.36 -1.38 -5.24
N ALA A 9 -12.30 -0.83 -4.03
CA ALA A 9 -11.06 -0.78 -3.26
C ALA A 9 -10.57 -2.19 -2.87
N LEU A 10 -11.48 -3.08 -2.45
CA LEU A 10 -11.13 -4.45 -2.11
C LEU A 10 -10.64 -5.23 -3.34
N GLU A 11 -11.26 -5.03 -4.50
CA GLU A 11 -10.85 -5.61 -5.77
C GLU A 11 -9.44 -5.13 -6.18
N ALA A 12 -9.21 -3.81 -6.13
CA ALA A 12 -7.90 -3.22 -6.39
C ALA A 12 -6.82 -3.71 -5.41
N ILE A 13 -7.13 -3.85 -4.12
CA ILE A 13 -6.20 -4.41 -3.12
C ILE A 13 -5.82 -5.85 -3.47
N LYS A 14 -6.79 -6.70 -3.86
CA LYS A 14 -6.52 -8.11 -4.20
C LYS A 14 -5.59 -8.25 -5.40
N LEU A 15 -5.76 -7.38 -6.40
CA LEU A 15 -4.97 -7.39 -7.63
C LEU A 15 -3.70 -6.53 -7.53
N SER A 16 -3.56 -5.76 -6.46
CA SER A 16 -2.37 -4.94 -6.25
C SER A 16 -1.12 -5.83 -6.24
N LYS A 17 -0.06 -5.36 -6.90
CA LYS A 17 1.25 -6.02 -6.98
C LYS A 17 1.32 -7.32 -7.79
N CYS A 18 0.27 -7.70 -8.52
CA CYS A 18 0.32 -8.84 -9.45
C CYS A 18 1.38 -8.69 -10.55
N ASP A 19 1.79 -7.47 -10.85
CA ASP A 19 2.85 -7.18 -11.81
C ASP A 19 4.26 -7.53 -11.32
N LEU A 20 4.48 -7.62 -9.99
CA LEU A 20 5.80 -7.95 -9.43
C LEU A 20 6.31 -9.34 -9.85
N THR A 21 5.43 -10.24 -10.28
CA THR A 21 5.81 -11.58 -10.76
C THR A 21 6.20 -11.59 -12.24
N THR A 22 6.13 -10.46 -12.94
CA THR A 22 6.45 -10.38 -14.37
C THR A 22 7.91 -10.06 -14.60
N GLN A 23 8.48 -10.60 -15.69
CA GLN A 23 9.83 -10.27 -16.12
C GLN A 23 10.01 -8.76 -16.36
N MET A 24 8.95 -8.08 -16.83
CA MET A 24 8.98 -6.65 -17.08
C MET A 24 9.32 -5.84 -15.82
N VAL A 25 8.71 -6.16 -14.68
CA VAL A 25 9.00 -5.46 -13.42
C VAL A 25 10.32 -5.91 -12.80
N GLN A 26 10.75 -7.15 -13.05
CA GLN A 26 12.08 -7.61 -12.63
C GLN A 26 13.20 -6.82 -13.31
N GLU A 27 13.07 -6.58 -14.61
CA GLU A 27 14.03 -5.80 -15.40
C GLU A 27 13.88 -4.28 -15.16
N PHE A 28 12.65 -3.80 -14.93
CA PHE A 28 12.34 -2.37 -14.74
C PHE A 28 11.48 -2.13 -13.47
N PRO A 29 12.10 -2.12 -12.28
CA PRO A 29 11.37 -1.95 -11.01
C PRO A 29 10.57 -0.65 -10.90
N GLU A 30 10.98 0.41 -11.62
CA GLU A 30 10.29 1.69 -11.70
C GLU A 30 8.90 1.60 -12.35
N LEU A 31 8.63 0.52 -13.09
CA LEU A 31 7.34 0.29 -13.76
C LEU A 31 6.31 -0.44 -12.89
N GLN A 32 6.66 -0.78 -11.65
CA GLN A 32 5.73 -1.37 -10.70
C GLN A 32 4.49 -0.48 -10.49
N GLY A 33 3.32 -1.10 -10.35
CA GLY A 33 2.02 -0.44 -10.36
C GLY A 33 1.59 -0.02 -11.76
N VAL A 34 2.45 0.66 -12.53
CA VAL A 34 2.14 1.12 -13.90
C VAL A 34 1.78 -0.05 -14.79
N VAL A 35 2.64 -1.07 -14.82
CA VAL A 35 2.42 -2.30 -15.56
C VAL A 35 1.22 -3.07 -15.01
N GLY A 36 1.06 -3.12 -13.67
CA GLY A 36 -0.12 -3.72 -13.04
C GLY A 36 -1.44 -3.10 -13.52
N GLY A 37 -1.52 -1.77 -13.58
CA GLY A 37 -2.70 -1.07 -14.08
C GLY A 37 -2.93 -1.26 -15.58
N ILE A 38 -1.86 -1.45 -16.38
CA ILE A 38 -1.98 -1.79 -17.80
C ILE A 38 -2.56 -3.20 -17.96
N TYR A 39 -2.07 -4.18 -17.18
CA TYR A 39 -2.58 -5.54 -17.22
C TYR A 39 -4.02 -5.66 -16.73
N ALA A 40 -4.38 -4.97 -15.63
CA ALA A 40 -5.76 -4.93 -15.15
C ALA A 40 -6.71 -4.42 -16.24
N ASN A 41 -6.36 -3.30 -16.91
CA ASN A 41 -7.14 -2.78 -18.04
C ASN A 41 -7.25 -3.79 -19.19
N ALA A 42 -6.13 -4.43 -19.56
CA ALA A 42 -6.11 -5.42 -20.65
C ALA A 42 -6.94 -6.67 -20.33
N GLN A 43 -7.13 -6.99 -19.05
CA GLN A 43 -7.93 -8.11 -18.56
C GLN A 43 -9.42 -7.76 -18.39
N GLY A 44 -9.82 -6.51 -18.68
CA GLY A 44 -11.22 -6.08 -18.59
C GLY A 44 -11.65 -5.67 -17.18
N GLU A 45 -10.70 -5.40 -16.28
CA GLU A 45 -11.00 -4.80 -14.98
C GLU A 45 -11.59 -3.40 -15.13
N LYS A 46 -12.33 -2.97 -14.11
CA LYS A 46 -12.91 -1.62 -14.07
C LYS A 46 -11.82 -0.55 -14.08
N ALA A 47 -12.10 0.57 -14.74
CA ALA A 47 -11.12 1.65 -14.92
C ALA A 47 -10.62 2.19 -13.57
N GLU A 48 -11.48 2.26 -12.56
CA GLU A 48 -11.17 2.70 -11.21
C GLU A 48 -10.22 1.74 -10.49
N VAL A 49 -10.41 0.42 -10.69
CA VAL A 49 -9.54 -0.62 -10.14
C VAL A 49 -8.15 -0.53 -10.77
N ALA A 50 -8.09 -0.48 -12.10
CA ALA A 50 -6.84 -0.37 -12.82
C ALA A 50 -6.10 0.94 -12.52
N GLN A 51 -6.82 2.05 -12.35
CA GLN A 51 -6.24 3.32 -11.92
C GLN A 51 -5.66 3.20 -10.50
N ALA A 52 -6.40 2.62 -9.56
CA ALA A 52 -5.92 2.43 -8.19
C ALA A 52 -4.65 1.56 -8.15
N ILE A 53 -4.61 0.46 -8.91
CA ILE A 53 -3.40 -0.38 -9.05
C ILE A 53 -2.24 0.42 -9.63
N ARG A 54 -2.49 1.30 -10.61
CA ARG A 54 -1.45 2.15 -11.18
C ARG A 54 -0.81 3.10 -10.18
N GLU A 55 -1.62 3.68 -9.30
CA GLU A 55 -1.17 4.79 -8.45
C GLU A 55 -0.87 4.40 -7.00
N HIS A 56 -1.22 3.20 -6.52
CA HIS A 56 -1.10 2.86 -5.10
C HIS A 56 0.34 2.94 -4.54
N TYR A 57 1.37 2.83 -5.39
CA TYR A 57 2.76 3.06 -4.94
C TYR A 57 3.05 4.52 -4.61
N ARG A 58 2.27 5.48 -5.14
CA ARG A 58 2.47 6.91 -4.89
C ARG A 58 2.04 7.33 -3.48
N PRO A 59 2.68 8.35 -2.90
CA PRO A 59 3.91 8.98 -3.38
C PRO A 59 5.14 8.08 -3.11
N THR A 60 6.02 7.97 -4.08
CA THR A 60 7.25 7.16 -3.99
C THR A 60 8.43 7.92 -3.36
N ASN A 61 8.38 9.25 -3.41
CA ASN A 61 9.36 10.17 -2.82
C ASN A 61 8.69 11.47 -2.35
N LEU A 62 9.46 12.42 -1.82
CA LEU A 62 8.92 13.67 -1.25
C LEU A 62 8.36 14.64 -2.30
N GLU A 63 8.81 14.58 -3.54
CA GLU A 63 8.35 15.46 -4.63
C GLU A 63 7.13 14.87 -5.35
N ASP A 64 7.02 13.54 -5.37
CA ASP A 64 5.95 12.79 -6.02
C ASP A 64 4.57 13.07 -5.39
N GLN A 65 3.55 13.19 -6.20
CA GLN A 65 2.20 13.52 -5.74
C GLN A 65 1.50 12.29 -5.16
N PRO A 66 0.60 12.45 -4.17
CA PRO A 66 -0.29 11.37 -3.74
C PRO A 66 -1.15 10.82 -4.90
N PRO A 67 -1.75 9.63 -4.73
CA PRO A 67 -2.78 9.11 -5.63
C PRO A 67 -3.87 10.14 -5.89
N SER A 68 -4.42 10.20 -7.10
CA SER A 68 -5.46 11.18 -7.44
C SER A 68 -6.88 10.63 -7.25
N SER A 69 -7.08 9.32 -7.32
CA SER A 69 -8.38 8.71 -7.06
C SER A 69 -8.56 8.35 -5.59
N LEU A 70 -9.80 8.45 -5.09
CA LEU A 70 -10.11 8.05 -3.71
C LEU A 70 -9.79 6.58 -3.44
N ILE A 71 -10.02 5.71 -4.42
CA ILE A 71 -9.75 4.27 -4.31
C ILE A 71 -8.25 4.04 -4.21
N GLY A 72 -7.44 4.67 -5.07
CA GLY A 72 -5.99 4.57 -5.00
C GLY A 72 -5.40 5.21 -3.74
N VAL A 73 -6.00 6.26 -3.18
CA VAL A 73 -5.64 6.79 -1.86
C VAL A 73 -5.79 5.72 -0.79
N VAL A 74 -6.96 5.05 -0.75
CA VAL A 74 -7.23 3.98 0.22
C VAL A 74 -6.25 2.82 0.05
N VAL A 75 -6.04 2.35 -1.19
CA VAL A 75 -5.12 1.24 -1.47
C VAL A 75 -3.68 1.61 -1.12
N SER A 76 -3.23 2.82 -1.47
CA SER A 76 -1.88 3.32 -1.12
C SER A 76 -1.65 3.40 0.38
N LEU A 77 -2.62 3.95 1.12
CA LEU A 77 -2.54 4.04 2.57
C LEU A 77 -2.52 2.64 3.20
N ALA A 78 -3.40 1.74 2.76
CA ALA A 78 -3.44 0.37 3.26
C ALA A 78 -2.11 -0.36 3.05
N ASP A 79 -1.57 -0.28 1.83
CA ASP A 79 -0.31 -0.94 1.48
C ASP A 79 0.87 -0.40 2.30
N LYS A 80 1.00 0.92 2.38
CA LYS A 80 2.10 1.57 3.12
C LYS A 80 2.01 1.31 4.61
N ILE A 81 0.81 1.35 5.18
CA ILE A 81 0.60 1.07 6.61
C ILE A 81 0.97 -0.38 6.92
N ASP A 82 0.55 -1.34 6.08
CA ASP A 82 0.92 -2.75 6.27
C ASP A 82 2.44 -2.96 6.16
N ALA A 83 3.08 -2.35 5.17
CA ALA A 83 4.53 -2.44 4.97
C ALA A 83 5.30 -1.88 6.18
N VAL A 84 4.94 -0.68 6.67
CA VAL A 84 5.57 -0.06 7.84
C VAL A 84 5.32 -0.91 9.09
N ALA A 85 4.08 -1.29 9.35
CA ALA A 85 3.73 -2.03 10.56
C ALA A 85 4.38 -3.43 10.58
N THR A 86 4.35 -4.14 9.45
CA THR A 86 5.00 -5.45 9.31
C THR A 86 6.51 -5.32 9.44
N GLY A 87 7.14 -4.35 8.76
CA GLY A 87 8.57 -4.12 8.82
C GLY A 87 9.07 -3.87 10.24
N PHE A 88 8.36 -3.02 11.00
CA PHE A 88 8.69 -2.80 12.41
C PHE A 88 8.49 -4.06 13.26
N ALA A 89 7.40 -4.79 13.05
CA ALA A 89 7.09 -6.00 13.81
C ALA A 89 8.11 -7.13 13.63
N VAL A 90 8.77 -7.21 12.46
CA VAL A 90 9.82 -8.20 12.17
C VAL A 90 11.24 -7.67 12.42
N GLY A 91 11.39 -6.48 13.00
CA GLY A 91 12.70 -5.91 13.38
C GLY A 91 13.45 -5.24 12.23
N LEU A 92 12.77 -4.87 11.14
CA LEU A 92 13.34 -4.13 10.00
C LEU A 92 13.21 -2.61 10.14
N ALA A 93 12.93 -2.12 11.35
CA ALA A 93 12.80 -0.69 11.61
C ALA A 93 14.09 0.04 11.18
N PRO A 94 13.99 1.15 10.43
CA PRO A 94 15.16 1.85 9.92
C PRO A 94 15.97 2.47 11.07
N THR A 95 17.29 2.47 10.93
CA THR A 95 18.20 3.20 11.81
C THR A 95 18.36 4.65 11.33
N SER A 96 18.98 5.54 12.12
CA SER A 96 19.00 6.97 11.78
C SER A 96 19.68 7.26 10.43
N SER A 97 20.66 6.46 10.02
CA SER A 97 21.46 6.68 8.82
C SER A 97 21.00 5.93 7.58
N THR A 98 20.17 4.87 7.69
CA THR A 98 19.84 4.02 6.53
C THR A 98 18.38 3.60 6.51
N ASP A 99 17.78 3.62 5.32
CA ASP A 99 16.41 3.14 5.06
C ASP A 99 16.43 2.04 3.98
N PRO A 100 16.99 0.86 4.29
CA PRO A 100 17.25 -0.17 3.27
C PRO A 100 15.97 -0.74 2.65
N PHE A 101 14.88 -0.78 3.40
CA PHE A 101 13.58 -1.29 2.95
C PHE A 101 12.58 -0.18 2.60
N GLY A 102 12.98 1.08 2.65
CA GLY A 102 12.11 2.21 2.33
C GLY A 102 11.01 2.48 3.35
N LEU A 103 11.05 1.92 4.56
CA LEU A 103 9.98 2.08 5.57
C LEU A 103 9.81 3.53 6.01
N ARG A 104 10.91 4.28 6.14
CA ARG A 104 10.83 5.72 6.45
C ARG A 104 10.20 6.49 5.29
N ARG A 105 10.58 6.18 4.04
CA ARG A 105 9.95 6.76 2.85
C ARG A 105 8.45 6.47 2.79
N GLN A 106 8.04 5.22 3.06
CA GLN A 106 6.63 4.84 3.08
C GLN A 106 5.84 5.56 4.19
N ALA A 107 6.42 5.67 5.40
CA ALA A 107 5.82 6.43 6.49
C ALA A 107 5.61 7.92 6.13
N ASN A 108 6.61 8.55 5.50
CA ASN A 108 6.47 9.91 5.00
C ASN A 108 5.39 10.01 3.91
N GLY A 109 5.27 9.00 3.04
CA GLY A 109 4.22 8.94 2.05
C GLY A 109 2.81 8.86 2.64
N ILE A 110 2.63 8.09 3.74
CA ILE A 110 1.38 8.07 4.49
C ILE A 110 1.04 9.48 5.00
N VAL A 111 1.97 10.12 5.70
CA VAL A 111 1.75 11.46 6.27
C VAL A 111 1.43 12.48 5.18
N LYS A 112 2.17 12.47 4.06
CA LYS A 112 1.93 13.35 2.92
C LYS A 112 0.53 13.17 2.35
N THR A 113 0.09 11.93 2.13
CA THR A 113 -1.25 11.63 1.62
C THR A 113 -2.33 12.09 2.59
N LEU A 114 -2.18 11.83 3.89
CA LEU A 114 -3.16 12.25 4.89
C LEU A 114 -3.29 13.77 4.98
N LEU A 115 -2.17 14.50 4.94
CA LEU A 115 -2.18 15.96 4.93
C LEU A 115 -2.77 16.53 3.64
N HIS A 116 -2.44 15.95 2.49
CA HIS A 116 -2.94 16.41 1.19
C HIS A 116 -4.46 16.31 1.07
N PHE A 117 -5.05 15.24 1.59
CA PHE A 117 -6.50 15.01 1.56
C PHE A 117 -7.22 15.42 2.84
N GLU A 118 -6.52 16.07 3.78
CA GLU A 118 -7.05 16.49 5.09
C GLU A 118 -7.75 15.35 5.88
N ILE A 119 -7.22 14.13 5.75
CA ILE A 119 -7.81 12.93 6.35
C ILE A 119 -7.37 12.83 7.82
N SER A 120 -8.33 12.93 8.74
CA SER A 120 -8.10 12.70 10.16
C SER A 120 -8.33 11.22 10.53
N ILE A 121 -7.28 10.55 11.03
CA ILE A 121 -7.35 9.16 11.49
C ILE A 121 -7.28 9.10 13.02
N LYS A 122 -8.27 8.44 13.64
CA LYS A 122 -8.23 8.10 15.06
C LYS A 122 -7.43 6.80 15.25
N LEU A 123 -6.25 6.91 15.86
CA LEU A 123 -5.34 5.77 16.11
C LEU A 123 -5.91 4.71 17.07
N ASP A 124 -6.93 5.03 17.85
CA ASP A 124 -7.55 4.13 18.83
C ASP A 124 -8.23 2.89 18.23
N ALA A 125 -8.87 3.05 17.07
CA ALA A 125 -9.51 1.92 16.38
C ALA A 125 -8.47 1.09 15.61
N SER A 126 -7.53 1.76 14.93
CA SER A 126 -6.50 1.14 14.09
C SER A 126 -5.46 0.36 14.90
N SER A 127 -5.09 0.86 16.09
CA SER A 127 -4.14 0.18 16.99
C SER A 127 -4.67 -1.17 17.46
N ARG A 128 -5.97 -1.30 17.76
CA ARG A 128 -6.58 -2.57 18.19
C ARG A 128 -6.57 -3.63 17.10
N ILE A 129 -6.87 -3.25 15.86
CA ILE A 129 -6.83 -4.16 14.71
C ILE A 129 -5.41 -4.62 14.46
N LEU A 130 -4.45 -3.68 14.45
CA LEU A 130 -3.04 -4.00 14.27
C LEU A 130 -2.51 -4.92 15.39
N CYS A 131 -2.83 -4.63 16.65
CA CYS A 131 -2.48 -5.49 17.78
C CYS A 131 -3.07 -6.90 17.65
N ARG A 132 -4.31 -7.04 17.15
CA ARG A 132 -4.93 -8.35 16.89
C ARG A 132 -4.20 -9.10 15.78
N ALA A 133 -3.93 -8.45 14.65
CA ALA A 133 -3.22 -9.06 13.53
C ALA A 133 -1.80 -9.52 13.90
N LEU A 134 -1.06 -8.70 14.65
CA LEU A 134 0.27 -9.04 15.14
C LEU A 134 0.25 -10.18 16.17
N ARG A 135 -0.77 -10.23 17.04
CA ARG A 135 -0.95 -11.33 18.00
C ARG A 135 -1.28 -12.65 17.29
N ALA A 136 -2.15 -12.64 16.29
CA ALA A 136 -2.48 -13.83 15.50
C ALA A 136 -1.25 -14.42 14.81
N ARG A 137 -0.38 -13.57 14.23
CA ARG A 137 0.87 -14.02 13.60
C ARG A 137 1.94 -14.52 14.58
N ARG A 138 1.98 -14.01 15.82
CA ARG A 138 2.89 -14.52 16.86
C ARG A 138 2.51 -15.91 17.37
N LEU A 139 1.23 -16.26 17.35
CA LEU A 139 0.75 -17.57 17.77
C LEU A 139 1.12 -18.66 16.77
N ASP A 140 1.01 -18.37 15.46
CA ASP A 140 1.33 -19.31 14.38
C ASP A 140 2.83 -19.69 14.31
N ARG A 141 3.71 -18.79 14.79
CA ARG A 141 5.16 -19.05 14.89
C ARG A 141 5.62 -19.83 16.12
N ARG A 142 4.75 -20.06 17.11
CA ARG A 142 5.07 -20.90 18.29
C ARG A 142 4.67 -22.37 18.11
N SER A 143 3.94 -22.67 17.04
CA SER A 143 3.45 -24.00 16.66
C SER A 143 4.32 -24.71 15.61
N ARG A 144 5.52 -24.19 15.34
CA ARG A 144 6.59 -24.84 14.56
C ARG A 144 7.89 -24.77 15.36
#